data_AF-A0A8S1YF42-F1
#
_entry.id   AF-A0A8S1YF42-F1
#
_cell.length_a   1.000
_cell.length_b   1.000
_cell.length_c   1.000
_cell.angle_alpha   90.00
_cell.angle_beta   90.00
_cell.angle_gamma   90.00
#
_symmetry.space_group_name_H-M   'P 1'
#
loop_
_entity.id
_entity.type
_entity.pdbx_description
1 polymer ?
#
loop_
_entity_poly.entity_id
_entity_poly.type
_entity_poly.pdbx_seq_one_letter_code
_entity_poly.pdbx_strand_id
1 'polypeptide(L)'
;MFEITPTIKQICETLCYLTINIVLLAFYASIPEAFSDDMTKYRGLSIAGNVFMMIGYLLIVALHFKYIFYAALGIIAIMNFGMFLLLIGMGIGAKEYEIFTFNIAVAFWFIQLAIDILGMLVVHKIYKINQDEQNDKVPQQNNEANKAANNASQPQVQL
;
A
#
# COMPACT_ATOMS: atom_id res chain seq x y z
N MET A 1 -3.12 -26.79 -5.54
CA MET A 1 -3.28 -25.36 -5.89
C MET A 1 -4.18 -24.78 -4.82
N PHE A 2 -3.61 -24.25 -3.74
CA PHE A 2 -4.40 -23.61 -2.69
C PHE A 2 -4.47 -22.13 -3.03
N GLU A 3 -5.66 -21.67 -3.38
CA GLU A 3 -5.98 -20.27 -3.55
C GLU A 3 -5.85 -19.58 -2.19
N ILE A 4 -4.86 -18.71 -2.08
CA ILE A 4 -4.74 -17.76 -0.97
C ILE A 4 -5.85 -16.75 -1.21
N THR A 5 -7.06 -17.01 -0.71
CA THR A 5 -8.11 -16.00 -0.76
C THR A 5 -7.69 -14.91 0.23
N PRO A 6 -7.36 -13.69 -0.21
CA PRO A 6 -7.26 -12.57 0.71
C PRO A 6 -8.54 -12.54 1.54
N THR A 7 -8.43 -12.43 2.87
CA THR A 7 -9.64 -12.34 3.69
C THR A 7 -10.43 -11.14 3.21
N ILE A 8 -11.69 -11.33 2.83
CA ILE A 8 -12.59 -10.29 2.29
C ILE A 8 -12.48 -8.99 3.11
N LYS A 9 -12.30 -9.14 4.43
CA LYS A 9 -12.01 -8.07 5.37
C LYS A 9 -10.82 -7.16 4.97
N GLN A 10 -9.67 -7.70 4.57
CA GLN A 10 -8.49 -6.91 4.20
C GLN A 10 -8.69 -6.14 2.89
N ILE A 11 -9.41 -6.73 1.94
CA ILE A 11 -9.82 -6.03 0.71
C ILE A 11 -10.76 -4.88 1.07
N CYS A 12 -11.77 -5.14 1.92
CA CYS A 12 -12.71 -4.11 2.38
C CYS A 12 -12.00 -2.97 3.14
N GLU A 13 -11.03 -3.28 4.00
CA GLU A 13 -10.21 -2.27 4.69
C GLU A 13 -9.43 -1.41 3.68
N THR A 14 -8.78 -2.05 2.70
CA THR A 14 -8.03 -1.34 1.65
C THR A 14 -8.94 -0.46 0.78
N LEU A 15 -10.13 -0.96 0.43
CA LEU A 15 -11.14 -0.20 -0.31
C LEU A 15 -11.68 0.97 0.51
N CYS A 16 -11.82 0.82 1.83
CA CYS A 16 -12.21 1.91 2.73
C CYS A 16 -11.17 3.04 2.69
N TYR A 17 -9.88 2.70 2.75
CA TYR A 17 -8.79 3.70 2.60
C TYR A 17 -8.83 4.39 1.24
N LEU A 18 -9.12 3.66 0.15
CA LEU A 18 -9.33 4.24 -1.17
C LEU A 18 -10.51 5.22 -1.18
N THR A 19 -11.65 4.87 -0.57
CA THR A 19 -12.82 5.75 -0.47
C THR A 19 -12.49 7.04 0.28
N ILE A 20 -11.69 6.98 1.34
CA ILE A 20 -11.29 8.20 2.06
C ILE A 20 -10.42 9.09 1.17
N ASN A 21 -9.47 8.52 0.40
CA ASN A 21 -8.65 9.30 -0.53
C ASN A 21 -9.51 9.95 -1.65
N ILE A 22 -10.58 9.29 -2.12
CA ILE A 22 -11.54 9.88 -3.07
C ILE A 22 -12.26 11.10 -2.46
N VAL A 23 -12.72 10.99 -1.22
CA VAL A 23 -13.40 12.11 -0.52
C VAL A 23 -12.43 13.28 -0.33
N LEU A 24 -11.17 13.00 0.03
CA LEU A 24 -10.13 14.02 0.16
C LEU A 24 -9.79 14.67 -1.17
N LEU A 25 -9.77 13.89 -2.26
CA LEU A 25 -9.53 14.42 -3.60
C LEU A 25 -10.66 15.38 -4.01
N ALA A 26 -11.91 15.01 -3.74
CA ALA A 26 -13.07 15.88 -3.98
C ALA A 26 -12.99 17.17 -3.16
N PHE A 27 -12.54 17.08 -1.90
CA PHE A 27 -12.30 18.26 -1.06
C PHE A 27 -11.24 19.18 -1.68
N TYR A 28 -10.05 18.67 -2.05
CA TYR A 28 -9.00 19.48 -2.66
C TYR A 28 -9.42 20.07 -4.02
N ALA A 29 -10.19 19.32 -4.80
CA ALA A 29 -10.73 19.79 -6.07
C ALA A 29 -11.81 20.88 -5.88
N SER A 30 -12.50 20.93 -4.75
CA SER A 30 -13.54 21.93 -4.48
C SER A 30 -13.00 23.30 -4.04
N ILE A 31 -11.71 23.40 -3.73
CA ILE A 31 -11.08 24.67 -3.32
C ILE A 31 -11.06 25.63 -4.54
N PRO A 32 -11.66 26.83 -4.42
CA PRO A 32 -11.75 27.78 -5.54
C PRO A 32 -10.38 28.28 -6.01
N GLU A 33 -10.24 28.48 -7.33
CA GLU A 33 -9.00 29.00 -7.98
C GLU A 33 -8.77 30.50 -7.77
N ALA A 34 -9.73 31.22 -7.18
CA ALA A 34 -9.70 32.68 -7.06
C ALA A 34 -8.75 33.22 -5.97
N PHE A 35 -7.99 32.35 -5.30
CA PHE A 35 -6.93 32.72 -4.36
C PHE A 35 -5.61 32.68 -5.13
N SER A 36 -4.89 33.82 -5.15
CA SER A 36 -3.49 34.07 -5.59
C SER A 36 -2.83 33.07 -6.58
N ASP A 37 -2.05 33.57 -7.54
CA ASP A 37 -1.28 32.74 -8.50
C ASP A 37 -0.38 31.66 -7.85
N ASP A 38 -0.11 31.75 -6.54
CA ASP A 38 0.61 30.75 -5.79
C ASP A 38 -0.30 29.65 -5.21
N MET A 39 -1.51 29.95 -4.74
CA MET A 39 -2.50 28.98 -4.22
C MET A 39 -2.87 27.88 -5.23
N THR A 40 -3.05 28.27 -6.50
CA THR A 40 -3.40 27.35 -7.59
C THR A 40 -2.30 26.32 -7.87
N LYS A 41 -1.02 26.69 -7.69
CA LYS A 41 0.13 25.78 -7.91
C LYS A 41 0.21 24.66 -6.88
N TYR A 42 -0.19 24.92 -5.63
CA TYR A 42 -0.08 23.95 -4.53
C TYR A 42 -1.31 23.06 -4.37
N ARG A 43 -2.49 23.50 -4.85
CA ARG A 43 -3.67 22.64 -5.02
C ARG A 43 -3.38 21.49 -5.99
N GLY A 44 -2.69 21.77 -7.10
CA GLY A 44 -2.28 20.74 -8.06
C GLY A 44 -1.40 19.65 -7.46
N LEU A 45 -0.48 20.02 -6.55
CA LEU A 45 0.36 19.07 -5.81
C LEU A 45 -0.44 18.22 -4.83
N SER A 46 -1.40 18.81 -4.10
CA SER A 46 -2.29 18.08 -3.19
C SER A 46 -3.15 17.06 -3.95
N ILE A 47 -3.71 17.47 -5.10
CA ILE A 47 -4.48 16.61 -6.00
C ILE A 47 -3.60 15.48 -6.56
N ALA A 48 -2.43 15.82 -7.11
CA ALA A 48 -1.51 14.83 -7.68
C ALA A 48 -1.06 13.81 -6.62
N GLY A 49 -0.65 14.27 -5.44
CA GLY A 49 -0.28 13.40 -4.34
C GLY A 49 -1.39 12.44 -3.94
N ASN A 50 -2.64 12.93 -3.87
CA ASN A 50 -3.79 12.10 -3.54
C ASN A 50 -4.12 11.07 -4.65
N VAL A 51 -3.95 11.43 -5.93
CA VAL A 51 -4.08 10.49 -7.05
C VAL A 51 -3.03 9.38 -6.97
N PHE A 52 -1.77 9.70 -6.66
CA PHE A 52 -0.73 8.68 -6.45
C PHE A 52 -1.06 7.75 -5.28
N MET A 53 -1.61 8.29 -4.18
CA MET A 53 -2.09 7.48 -3.06
C MET A 53 -3.20 6.53 -3.47
N MET A 54 -4.19 7.00 -4.22
CA MET A 54 -5.27 6.16 -4.76
C MET A 54 -4.75 5.05 -5.67
N ILE A 55 -3.79 5.35 -6.55
CA ILE A 55 -3.11 4.34 -7.39
C ILE A 55 -2.41 3.31 -6.50
N GLY A 56 -1.71 3.75 -5.44
CA GLY A 56 -1.10 2.87 -4.46
C GLY A 56 -2.10 1.89 -3.83
N TYR A 57 -3.24 2.38 -3.34
CA TYR A 57 -4.28 1.53 -2.76
C TYR A 57 -4.90 0.55 -3.77
N LEU A 58 -5.12 0.97 -5.01
CA LEU A 58 -5.57 0.06 -6.08
C LEU A 58 -4.54 -1.06 -6.34
N LEU A 59 -3.26 -0.73 -6.32
CA LEU A 59 -2.19 -1.71 -6.47
C LEU A 59 -2.06 -2.62 -5.24
N ILE A 60 -2.37 -2.13 -4.03
CA ILE A 60 -2.50 -2.99 -2.83
C ILE A 60 -3.65 -3.98 -3.02
N VAL A 61 -4.81 -3.54 -3.54
CA VAL A 61 -5.91 -4.47 -3.88
C VAL A 61 -5.44 -5.51 -4.89
N ALA A 62 -4.69 -5.12 -5.93
CA ALA A 62 -4.12 -6.06 -6.90
C ALA A 62 -3.14 -7.07 -6.25
N LEU A 63 -2.32 -6.62 -5.29
CA LEU A 63 -1.39 -7.49 -4.56
C LEU A 63 -2.08 -8.59 -3.76
N HIS A 64 -3.32 -8.38 -3.31
CA HIS A 64 -4.10 -9.40 -2.61
C HIS A 64 -4.41 -10.62 -3.50
N PHE A 65 -4.47 -10.45 -4.83
CA PHE A 65 -4.69 -11.56 -5.77
C PHE A 65 -3.40 -12.25 -6.21
N LYS A 66 -2.30 -11.50 -6.31
CA LYS A 66 -1.00 -12.03 -6.70
C LYS A 66 0.12 -11.22 -6.08
N TYR A 67 0.86 -11.84 -5.17
CA TYR A 67 2.00 -11.21 -4.55
C TYR A 67 3.24 -11.22 -5.47
N ILE A 68 3.84 -10.05 -5.67
CA ILE A 68 5.13 -9.88 -6.34
C ILE A 68 5.97 -8.94 -5.49
N PHE A 69 7.09 -9.42 -4.97
CA PHE A 69 7.94 -8.66 -4.03
C PHE A 69 8.36 -7.27 -4.55
N TYR A 70 8.85 -7.22 -5.79
CA TYR A 70 9.24 -5.95 -6.42
C TYR A 70 8.07 -5.00 -6.64
N ALA A 71 6.85 -5.53 -6.86
CA ALA A 71 5.65 -4.71 -6.97
C ALA A 71 5.28 -4.11 -5.61
N ALA A 72 5.42 -4.86 -4.51
CA ALA A 72 5.18 -4.34 -3.16
C ALA A 72 6.13 -3.19 -2.79
N LEU A 73 7.42 -3.30 -3.15
CA LEU A 73 8.36 -2.19 -2.98
C LEU A 73 7.98 -0.97 -3.83
N GLY A 74 7.57 -1.19 -5.08
CA GLY A 74 7.08 -0.12 -5.96
C GLY A 74 5.84 0.58 -5.40
N ILE A 75 4.92 -0.16 -4.80
CA ILE A 75 3.70 0.37 -4.18
C ILE A 75 4.04 1.25 -2.97
N ILE A 76 4.94 0.79 -2.09
CA ILE A 76 5.42 1.59 -0.96
C ILE A 76 6.07 2.89 -1.48
N ALA A 77 6.88 2.82 -2.52
CA ALA A 77 7.52 4.00 -3.11
C ALA A 77 6.49 4.98 -3.70
N ILE A 78 5.48 4.49 -4.42
CA ILE A 78 4.40 5.31 -4.99
C ILE A 78 3.59 5.99 -3.89
N MET A 79 3.24 5.26 -2.83
CA MET A 79 2.48 5.81 -1.71
C MET A 79 3.30 6.87 -0.96
N ASN A 80 4.57 6.60 -0.65
CA ASN A 80 5.44 7.59 0.00
C ASN A 80 5.64 8.84 -0.87
N PHE A 81 5.78 8.67 -2.18
CA PHE A 81 5.86 9.79 -3.11
C PHE A 81 4.55 10.60 -3.15
N GLY A 82 3.40 9.92 -3.21
CA GLY A 82 2.09 10.56 -3.13
C GLY A 82 1.89 11.33 -1.83
N MET A 83 2.27 10.74 -0.70
CA MET A 83 2.25 11.37 0.62
C MET A 83 3.15 12.61 0.67
N PHE A 84 4.35 12.55 0.10
CA PHE A 84 5.26 13.69 0.04
C PHE A 84 4.68 14.86 -0.76
N LEU A 85 4.14 14.60 -1.96
CA LEU A 85 3.48 15.61 -2.78
C LEU A 85 2.28 16.24 -2.07
N LEU A 86 1.48 15.41 -1.39
CA LEU A 86 0.30 15.84 -0.66
C LEU A 86 0.69 16.71 0.54
N LEU A 87 1.71 16.32 1.32
CA LEU A 87 2.21 17.13 2.44
C LEU A 87 2.77 18.48 1.99
N ILE A 88 3.49 18.53 0.86
CA ILE A 88 3.96 19.80 0.30
C ILE A 88 2.79 20.67 -0.13
N GLY A 89 1.85 20.09 -0.89
CA GLY A 89 0.67 20.81 -1.37
C GLY A 89 -0.17 21.38 -0.23
N MET A 90 -0.36 20.61 0.84
CA MET A 90 -1.12 21.06 2.00
C MET A 90 -0.33 21.98 2.94
N GLY A 91 0.99 21.80 3.10
CA GLY A 91 1.81 22.58 4.03
C GLY A 91 2.07 24.00 3.55
N ILE A 92 2.11 24.18 2.24
CA ILE A 92 2.15 25.50 1.64
C ILE A 92 0.73 26.08 1.59
N GLY A 93 -0.30 25.27 1.31
CA GLY A 93 -1.70 25.69 1.41
C GLY A 93 -2.13 26.10 2.83
N ALA A 94 -1.57 25.51 3.90
CA ALA A 94 -1.89 25.81 5.30
C ALA A 94 -1.67 27.27 5.70
N LYS A 95 -0.72 27.96 5.05
CA LYS A 95 -0.51 29.40 5.25
C LYS A 95 -1.61 30.26 4.64
N GLU A 96 -2.37 29.73 3.69
CA GLU A 96 -3.39 30.46 2.94
C GLU A 96 -4.82 29.94 3.22
N TYR A 97 -4.97 28.84 3.97
CA TYR A 97 -6.24 28.36 4.51
C TYR A 97 -6.73 29.17 5.73
N GLU A 98 -6.38 30.45 5.89
CA GLU A 98 -6.93 31.28 7.00
C GLU A 98 -8.47 31.31 7.04
N ILE A 99 -9.11 31.02 5.90
CA ILE A 99 -10.57 30.95 5.74
C ILE A 99 -11.17 29.66 6.33
N PHE A 100 -10.42 28.56 6.35
CA PHE A 100 -10.82 27.35 7.07
C PHE A 100 -10.15 27.40 8.44
N THR A 101 -10.91 27.33 9.53
CA THR A 101 -10.32 27.26 10.89
C THR A 101 -9.14 26.29 10.88
N PHE A 102 -7.94 26.79 11.18
CA PHE A 102 -6.63 26.12 11.15
C PHE A 102 -6.66 24.62 11.54
N ASN A 103 -7.55 24.27 12.48
CA ASN A 103 -7.86 22.92 12.93
C ASN A 103 -8.25 21.92 11.84
N ILE A 104 -8.92 22.33 10.75
CA ILE A 104 -9.42 21.43 9.69
C ILE A 104 -8.26 20.93 8.82
N ALA A 105 -7.38 21.82 8.37
CA ALA A 105 -6.23 21.45 7.56
C ALA A 105 -5.27 20.51 8.31
N VAL A 106 -5.05 20.80 9.61
CA VAL A 106 -4.25 19.94 10.49
C VAL A 106 -4.92 18.58 10.73
N ALA A 107 -6.24 18.53 10.91
CA ALA A 107 -6.96 17.25 11.04
C ALA A 107 -6.79 16.38 9.78
N PHE A 108 -6.84 16.98 8.59
CA PHE A 108 -6.60 16.26 7.34
C PHE A 108 -5.18 15.70 7.22
N TRP A 109 -4.17 16.37 7.77
CA TRP A 109 -2.80 15.83 7.83
C TRP A 109 -2.76 14.52 8.63
N PHE A 110 -3.34 14.54 9.83
CA PHE A 110 -3.34 13.38 10.71
C PHE A 110 -4.16 12.23 10.12
N ILE A 111 -5.28 12.53 9.45
CA ILE A 111 -6.08 11.52 8.74
C ILE A 111 -5.26 10.88 7.63
N GLN A 112 -4.60 11.68 6.79
CA GLN A 112 -3.80 11.13 5.68
C GLN A 112 -2.62 10.30 6.19
N LEU A 113 -1.91 10.77 7.22
CA LEU A 113 -0.77 10.09 7.80
C LEU A 113 -1.19 8.77 8.48
N ALA A 114 -2.34 8.76 9.17
CA ALA A 114 -2.91 7.54 9.73
C ALA A 114 -3.27 6.52 8.65
N ILE A 115 -3.88 6.98 7.56
CA ILE A 115 -4.27 6.11 6.44
C ILE A 115 -3.02 5.51 5.77
N ASP A 116 -1.98 6.31 5.52
CA ASP A 116 -0.73 5.84 4.93
C ASP A 116 -0.02 4.79 5.82
N ILE A 117 0.04 5.01 7.14
CA ILE A 117 0.53 4.00 8.10
C ILE A 117 -0.29 2.72 8.01
N LEU A 118 -1.62 2.82 7.97
CA LEU A 118 -2.50 1.65 7.85
C LEU A 118 -2.28 0.90 6.52
N GLY A 119 -2.09 1.62 5.42
CA GLY A 119 -1.74 1.04 4.11
C GLY A 119 -0.41 0.28 4.15
N MET A 120 0.63 0.85 4.76
CA MET A 120 1.91 0.18 4.94
C MET A 120 1.80 -1.10 5.80
N LEU A 121 0.97 -1.07 6.85
CA LEU A 121 0.70 -2.25 7.68
C LEU A 121 0.00 -3.36 6.89
N VAL A 122 -0.91 -3.02 5.96
CA VAL A 122 -1.53 -4.00 5.07
C VAL A 122 -0.49 -4.63 4.14
N VAL A 123 0.37 -3.83 3.50
CA VAL A 123 1.46 -4.37 2.65
C VAL A 123 2.39 -5.27 3.45
N HIS A 124 2.77 -4.87 4.67
CA HIS A 124 3.63 -5.67 5.54
C HIS A 124 2.96 -7.00 5.95
N LYS A 125 1.66 -6.99 6.26
CA LYS A 125 0.90 -8.22 6.53
C LYS A 125 0.88 -9.16 5.32
N ILE A 126 0.63 -8.63 4.12
CA ILE A 126 0.69 -9.41 2.87
C ILE A 126 2.08 -10.02 2.68
N TYR A 127 3.15 -9.24 2.92
CA TYR A 127 4.52 -9.74 2.86
C TYR A 127 4.77 -10.90 3.83
N LYS A 128 4.36 -10.75 5.10
CA LYS A 128 4.58 -11.79 6.12
C LYS A 128 3.86 -13.10 5.78
N ILE A 129 2.61 -13.02 5.34
CA ILE A 129 1.83 -14.21 4.90
C ILE A 129 2.58 -14.94 3.77
N ASN A 130 3.10 -14.21 2.78
CA ASN A 130 3.82 -14.82 1.66
C ASN A 130 5.22 -15.36 2.05
N GLN A 131 5.87 -14.82 3.08
CA GLN A 131 7.13 -15.37 3.60
C GLN A 131 6.92 -16.67 4.40
N ASP A 132 5.91 -16.71 5.26
CA ASP A 132 5.61 -17.89 6.08
C ASP A 132 5.28 -19.10 5.17
N GLU A 133 4.58 -18.88 4.05
CA GLU A 133 4.32 -19.91 3.03
C GLU A 133 5.54 -20.40 2.25
N GLN A 134 6.58 -19.57 2.09
CA GLN A 134 7.84 -20.02 1.50
C GLN A 134 8.63 -20.88 2.49
N ASN A 135 8.60 -20.54 3.78
CA ASN A 135 9.29 -21.30 4.82
C ASN A 135 8.68 -22.69 5.05
N ASP A 136 7.36 -22.83 4.95
CA ASP A 136 6.67 -24.13 5.11
C ASP A 136 6.95 -25.13 3.97
N LYS A 137 7.50 -24.68 2.82
CA LYS A 137 7.88 -25.56 1.71
C LYS A 137 9.33 -26.07 1.77
N VAL A 138 10.17 -25.50 2.63
CA VAL A 138 11.61 -25.84 2.72
C VAL A 138 11.91 -27.17 3.44
N PRO A 139 11.18 -27.62 4.49
CA PRO A 139 11.55 -28.86 5.19
C PRO A 139 11.18 -30.15 4.44
N GLN A 140 10.19 -30.12 3.52
CA GLN A 140 9.72 -31.35 2.85
C GLN A 140 10.57 -31.74 1.63
N GLN A 141 11.05 -30.76 0.85
CA GLN A 141 11.83 -31.05 -0.35
C GLN A 141 13.22 -31.62 -0.02
N ASN A 142 13.82 -31.20 1.10
CA ASN A 142 15.10 -31.72 1.56
C ASN A 142 14.99 -33.15 2.11
N ASN A 143 13.85 -33.52 2.69
CA ASN A 143 13.61 -34.87 3.20
C ASN A 143 13.30 -35.88 2.09
N GLU A 144 12.62 -35.47 1.02
CA GLU A 144 12.36 -36.34 -0.15
C GLU A 144 13.61 -36.50 -1.01
N ALA A 145 14.39 -35.43 -1.23
CA ALA A 145 15.66 -35.50 -1.93
C ALA A 145 16.69 -36.36 -1.17
N ASN A 146 16.76 -36.24 0.17
CA ASN A 146 17.63 -37.09 0.99
C ASN A 146 17.12 -38.55 1.09
N LYS A 147 15.80 -38.79 1.05
CA LYS A 147 15.26 -40.16 0.94
C LYS A 147 15.57 -40.80 -0.41
N ALA A 148 15.46 -40.05 -1.51
CA ALA A 148 15.79 -40.54 -2.84
C ALA A 148 17.30 -40.82 -2.99
N ALA A 149 18.17 -39.97 -2.43
CA ALA A 149 19.62 -40.17 -2.43
C ALA A 149 20.07 -41.36 -1.56
N ASN A 150 19.44 -41.59 -0.41
CA ASN A 150 19.75 -42.74 0.44
C ASN A 150 19.24 -44.07 -0.13
N ASN A 151 18.11 -44.08 -0.84
CA ASN A 151 17.60 -45.29 -1.50
C ASN A 151 18.39 -45.65 -2.77
N ALA A 152 19.03 -44.69 -3.44
CA ALA A 152 19.89 -44.94 -4.60
C ALA A 152 21.29 -45.47 -4.22
N SER A 153 21.65 -45.40 -2.94
CA SER A 153 22.98 -45.77 -2.44
C SER A 153 22.99 -47.12 -1.69
N GLN A 154 21.85 -47.80 -1.57
CA GLN A 154 21.78 -49.16 -1.04
C GLN A 154 21.94 -50.17 -2.20
N PRO A 155 22.95 -51.07 -2.17
CA PRO A 155 23.01 -52.16 -3.13
C PRO A 155 21.79 -53.07 -2.95
N GLN A 156 21.05 -53.29 -4.03
CA GLN A 156 19.98 -54.27 -4.08
C GLN A 156 20.57 -55.65 -3.79
N VAL A 157 20.27 -56.22 -2.61
CA VAL A 157 20.51 -57.63 -2.33
C VAL A 157 19.47 -58.41 -3.12
N GLN A 158 19.87 -58.95 -4.27
CA GLN A 158 19.10 -59.96 -5.00
C GLN A 158 19.20 -61.28 -4.21
N LEU A 159 18.04 -61.80 -3.80
CA LEU A 159 17.83 -63.17 -3.34
C LEU A 159 17.17 -63.96 -4.46
#